data_AF-A0AAU4RXF2-F1
#
_entry.id   AF-A0AAU4RXF2-F1
#
_cell.length_a   1.000
_cell.length_b   1.000
_cell.length_c   1.000
_cell.angle_alpha   90.00
_cell.angle_beta   90.00
_cell.angle_gamma   90.00
#
_symmetry.space_group_name_H-M   'P 1'
#
loop_
_entity.id
_entity.type
_entity.pdbx_description
1 polymer ?
#
loop_
_entity_poly.entity_id
_entity_poly.type
_entity_poly.pdbx_seq_one_letter_code
_entity_poly.pdbx_strand_id
1 'polypeptide(L)' 'MRENRTTACLGSLVRPPGTSCDEYPMASTWQGAKHGGGDFSRRMINETQNEEGGKALGRFYLYNRIIEKDKFLVWIK' A
#
# COMPACT_ATOMS: atom_id res chain seq x y z
N MET A 1 0.81 -8.59 0.73
CA MET A 1 1.91 -9.42 1.26
C MET A 1 2.34 -8.84 2.61
N ARG A 2 2.42 -9.66 3.66
CA ARG A 2 2.70 -9.19 5.04
C ARG A 2 4.10 -8.57 5.14
N GLU A 3 5.07 -9.14 4.44
CA GLU A 3 6.46 -8.69 4.50
C GLU A 3 6.65 -7.27 3.99
N ASN A 4 6.03 -6.91 2.85
CA ASN A 4 6.03 -5.54 2.34
C ASN A 4 5.53 -4.54 3.39
N ARG A 5 4.38 -4.85 4.02
CA ARG A 5 3.80 -4.00 5.07
C ARG A 5 4.73 -3.86 6.27
N THR A 6 5.39 -4.94 6.68
CA THR A 6 6.33 -4.87 7.81
C THR A 6 7.60 -4.11 7.45
N THR A 7 8.05 -4.14 6.19
CA THR A 7 9.22 -3.38 5.74
C THR A 7 8.90 -1.89 5.60
N ALA A 8 7.80 -1.54 4.95
CA ALA A 8 7.41 -0.14 4.78
C ALA A 8 6.85 0.42 6.08
N CYS A 9 5.88 -0.24 6.71
CA CYS A 9 5.10 0.28 7.83
C CYS A 9 5.35 -0.50 9.13
N LEU A 10 6.62 -0.56 9.55
CA LEU A 10 7.07 -1.14 10.81
C LEU A 10 6.19 -0.72 12.00
N GLY A 11 5.91 -1.66 12.91
CA GLY A 11 5.10 -1.39 14.11
C GLY A 11 5.74 -0.40 15.09
N SER A 12 7.06 -0.21 15.02
CA SER A 12 7.82 0.74 15.82
C SER A 12 7.71 2.19 15.35
N LEU A 13 7.07 2.46 14.20
CA LEU A 13 6.87 3.82 13.73
C LEU A 13 5.88 4.56 14.61
N VAL A 14 6.21 5.80 14.99
CA VAL A 14 5.29 6.70 15.68
C VAL A 14 4.09 6.96 14.78
N ARG A 15 2.89 6.68 15.28
CA ARG A 15 1.62 6.94 14.61
C ARG A 15 0.89 8.04 15.35
N PRO A 16 0.97 9.30 14.89
CA PRO A 16 0.16 10.37 15.44
C PRO A 16 -1.32 9.98 15.47
N PRO A 17 -2.11 10.47 16.45
CA PRO A 17 -3.54 10.22 16.52
C PRO A 17 -4.26 10.55 15.20
N GLY A 18 -5.18 9.69 14.77
CA GLY A 18 -5.93 9.87 13.53
C GLY A 18 -5.13 9.62 12.25
N THR A 19 -3.92 9.05 12.35
CA THR A 19 -3.08 8.73 11.18
C THR A 19 -2.72 7.26 11.11
N SER A 20 -2.48 6.80 9.88
CA SER A 20 -1.97 5.48 9.60
C SER A 20 -0.86 5.54 8.55
N CYS A 21 0.04 4.57 8.58
CA CYS A 21 1.12 4.47 7.61
C CYS A 21 0.58 3.97 6.27
N ASP A 22 0.74 4.79 5.24
CA ASP A 22 0.53 4.47 3.84
C ASP A 22 1.86 4.15 3.16
N GLU A 23 1.84 3.28 2.15
CA GLU A 23 3.02 2.73 1.48
C GLU A 23 2.84 2.67 -0.05
N TYR A 24 3.85 3.16 -0.78
CA TYR A 24 3.92 3.05 -2.22
C TYR A 24 5.32 2.57 -2.68
N PRO A 25 5.43 1.52 -3.51
CA PRO A 25 4.34 0.71 -4.06
C PRO A 25 3.58 -0.10 -3.00
N MET A 26 2.29 -0.37 -3.24
CA MET A 26 1.38 -0.92 -2.23
C MET A 26 1.83 -2.31 -1.75
N ALA A 27 1.61 -2.65 -0.47
CA ALA A 27 1.99 -3.96 0.09
C ALA A 27 1.37 -5.17 -0.60
N SER A 28 0.27 -4.99 -1.34
CA SER A 28 -0.37 -6.04 -2.13
C SER A 28 0.32 -6.33 -3.47
N THR A 29 1.37 -5.60 -3.83
CA THR A 29 2.09 -5.73 -5.11
C THR A 29 3.49 -6.33 -4.95
N TRP A 30 4.02 -6.92 -6.04
CA TRP A 30 5.40 -7.43 -6.09
C TRP A 30 6.45 -6.31 -6.03
N GLN A 31 6.08 -5.10 -6.41
CA GLN A 31 6.91 -3.91 -6.35
C GLN A 31 6.97 -3.30 -4.94
N GLY A 32 6.17 -3.81 -4.00
CA GLY A 32 6.15 -3.32 -2.63
C GLY A 32 7.50 -3.50 -1.90
N ALA A 33 7.66 -2.79 -0.79
CA ALA A 33 8.95 -2.55 -0.12
C ALA A 33 9.92 -3.74 0.00
N LYS A 34 9.47 -4.93 0.39
CA LYS A 34 10.34 -6.09 0.56
C LYS A 34 10.70 -6.75 -0.77
N HIS A 35 9.72 -6.87 -1.67
CA HIS A 35 9.85 -7.66 -2.90
C HIS A 35 10.34 -6.83 -4.09
N GLY A 36 10.13 -5.51 -4.07
CA GLY A 36 10.49 -4.57 -5.14
C GLY A 36 11.90 -4.00 -5.06
N GLY A 37 12.78 -4.54 -4.20
CA GLY A 37 14.18 -4.10 -4.10
C GLY A 37 14.44 -3.00 -3.07
N GLY A 38 13.44 -2.60 -2.27
CA GLY A 38 13.62 -1.65 -1.17
C GLY A 38 13.36 -0.18 -1.51
N ASP A 39 13.12 0.15 -2.78
CA ASP A 39 12.72 1.49 -3.20
C ASP A 39 11.21 1.68 -2.98
N PHE A 40 10.86 2.32 -1.87
CA PHE A 40 9.48 2.65 -1.53
C PHE A 40 9.41 3.99 -0.82
N SER A 41 8.24 4.62 -0.86
CA SER A 41 7.88 5.73 0.01
C SER A 41 6.88 5.26 1.05
N ARG A 42 6.93 5.90 2.21
CA ARG A 42 5.89 5.77 3.24
C ARG A 42 5.47 7.15 3.71
N ARG A 43 4.23 7.29 4.19
CA ARG A 43 3.79 8.51 4.88
C ARG A 43 2.70 8.21 5.89
N MET A 44 2.72 8.91 7.02
CA MET A 44 1.56 8.95 7.91
C MET A 44 0.51 9.87 7.30
N ILE A 45 -0.65 9.33 6.95
CA ILE A 45 -1.78 10.06 6.39
C ILE A 45 -3.02 9.81 7.23
N ASN A 46 -4.08 10.60 7.03
CA ASN A 46 -5.34 10.43 7.76
C ASN A 46 -5.84 8.98 7.65
N GLU A 47 -6.19 8.38 8.79
CA GLU A 47 -6.52 6.94 8.85
C GLU A 47 -7.79 6.58 8.07
N THR A 48 -8.81 7.43 8.12
CA THR A 48 -10.07 7.22 7.39
C THR A 48 -9.83 7.26 5.89
N GLN A 49 -9.05 8.25 5.41
CA GLN A 49 -8.70 8.35 3.99
C GLN A 49 -7.85 7.16 3.52
N ASN A 50 -6.90 6.69 4.34
CA ASN A 50 -6.09 5.52 4.00
C ASN A 50 -6.93 4.24 3.90
N GLU A 51 -7.89 4.06 4.82
CA GLU A 51 -8.81 2.93 4.81
C GLU A 51 -9.71 2.95 3.56
N GLU A 52 -10.24 4.12 3.21
CA GLU A 52 -11.05 4.31 2.00
C GLU A 52 -10.23 4.06 0.73
N GLY A 53 -8.97 4.52 0.69
CA GLY A 53 -8.02 4.23 -0.39
C GLY A 53 -7.76 2.73 -0.54
N GLY A 54 -7.54 2.02 0.58
CA GLY A 54 -7.39 0.57 0.59
C GLY A 54 -8.64 -0.17 0.09
N LYS A 55 -9.84 0.28 0.48
CA LYS A 55 -11.12 -0.24 -0.03
C LYS A 55 -11.27 0.00 -1.54
N ALA A 56 -10.91 1.19 -2.02
CA ALA A 56 -10.93 1.52 -3.44
C ALA A 56 -9.96 0.64 -4.24
N LEU A 57 -8.74 0.43 -3.74
CA LEU A 57 -7.76 -0.46 -4.36
C LEU A 57 -8.25 -1.93 -4.41
N GLY A 58 -8.85 -2.41 -3.32
CA GLY A 58 -9.45 -3.75 -3.28
C GLY A 58 -10.59 -3.92 -4.31
N ARG A 59 -11.45 -2.90 -4.45
CA ARG A 59 -12.48 -2.85 -5.50
C ARG A 59 -11.87 -2.83 -6.90
N PHE A 60 -10.81 -2.06 -7.11
CA PHE A 60 -10.08 -2.03 -8.38
C PHE A 60 -9.57 -3.42 -8.78
N TYR A 61 -8.95 -4.15 -7.85
CA TYR A 61 -8.52 -5.54 -8.12
C TYR A 61 -9.70 -6.45 -8.48
N LEU A 62 -10.81 -6.35 -7.74
CA LEU A 62 -12.00 -7.17 -7.98
C LEU A 62 -12.65 -6.88 -9.34
N TYR A 63 -12.93 -5.61 -9.66
CA TYR A 63 -13.64 -5.24 -10.88
C TYR A 63 -12.84 -5.53 -12.14
N ASN A 64 -11.52 -5.36 -12.09
CA ASN A 64 -10.64 -5.63 -13.22
C ASN A 64 -10.13 -7.07 -13.23
N ARG A 65 -10.55 -7.91 -12.26
CA ARG A 65 -10.11 -9.30 -12.10
C ARG A 65 -8.59 -9.43 -12.11
N ILE A 66 -7.90 -8.50 -11.47
CA ILE A 66 -6.45 -8.52 -11.33
C ILE A 66 -6.11 -9.69 -10.43
N ILE A 67 -5.43 -10.67 -11.01
CA ILE A 67 -4.95 -11.85 -10.31
C ILE A 67 -3.44 -11.77 -10.07
N GLU A 68 -2.91 -12.81 -9.44
CA GLU A 68 -1.50 -12.90 -9.09
C GLU A 68 -0.59 -12.65 -10.31
N LYS A 69 0.33 -11.69 -10.17
CA LYS A 69 1.30 -11.22 -11.19
C LYS A 69 0.72 -10.44 -12.38
N ASP A 70 -0.57 -10.13 -12.40
CA ASP A 70 -1.09 -9.19 -13.39
C ASP A 70 -0.47 -7.81 -13.23
N LYS A 71 -0.12 -7.19 -14.36
CA LYS A 71 0.49 -5.86 -14.40
C LYS A 71 -0.60 -4.80 -14.52
N PHE A 72 -0.47 -3.74 -13.74
CA PHE A 72 -1.29 -2.53 -13.86
C PHE A 72 -0.42 -1.29 -13.62
N LEU A 73 -0.95 -0.13 -14.01
CA LEU A 73 -0.32 1.17 -13.78
C LEU A 73 -1.22 2.00 -12.87
N VAL A 74 -0.60 2.80 -12.01
CA VAL A 74 -1.28 3.80 -11.20
C VAL A 74 -1.05 5.15 -11.85
N TRP A 75 -2.14 5.83 -12.19
CA TRP A 75 -2.08 7.17 -12.78
C TRP A 75 -2.71 8.18 -11.84
N ILE A 76 -1.95 9.24 -11.55
CA ILE A 76 -2.38 10.36 -10.71
C ILE A 76 -2.37 11.61 -11.59
N LYS A 77 -3.42 12.42 -11.49
CA LYS A 77 -3.54 13.72 -12.14
C LYS A 77 -3.23 14.85 -11.17
#